data_AF-A0A8T0EQL2-F1
#
_entry.id   AF-A0A8T0EQL2-F1
#
_cell.length_a   1.000
_cell.length_b   1.000
_cell.length_c   1.000
_cell.angle_alpha   90.00
_cell.angle_beta   90.00
_cell.angle_gamma   90.00
#
_symmetry.space_group_name_H-M   'P 1'
#
loop_
_entity.id
_entity.type
_entity.pdbx_description
1 polymer ?
#
loop_
_entity_poly.entity_id
_entity_poly.type
_entity_poly.pdbx_seq_one_letter_code
_entity_poly.pdbx_strand_id
1 'polypeptide(L)'
;MMHLLTSLDSILTIWQAITSGAVLDNPLILQSLLCLTFADIKKYHYYYWIAFPAVNYPDSTVCKETKKFCDYFTSDEVSQFLKSYDALLPSDKTLFLVFKENNGCTVHNLKEYENLKTNNGKIMLGFSDPSRYEKHPGWPLRNALALVAYHWGKDQANWDVVCFREYIKDGKRFNDQSIVISIEMNGNFPQICFLGEKLNQKLTPRKVDMSSSMDPTKLADAAVDLNLKLMHWRLVPDLDLQVIKSSSCLLFGAGTLGCNVARCLLGWGVRKITFVDNSFVSFSNPVRQTLFTFEDCLQGGKPKAAAAADALKSIFPGVESEGKTLSVPMPGHPVSENLLDQAREDVAQVEQLIADHDVIFLLTDTRESRWLPTLISASKGKATF
;
A
#
# COMPACT_ATOMS: atom_id res chain seq x y z
N MET A 1 -12.63 3.26 -22.18
CA MET A 1 -13.86 3.92 -22.66
C MET A 1 -15.10 3.53 -21.83
N MET A 2 -15.26 2.26 -21.42
CA MET A 2 -16.38 1.79 -20.59
C MET A 2 -16.40 2.36 -19.15
N HIS A 3 -15.25 2.71 -18.56
CA HIS A 3 -15.16 3.30 -17.20
C HIS A 3 -15.43 4.81 -17.11
N LEU A 4 -15.50 5.53 -18.23
CA LEU A 4 -15.85 6.95 -18.23
C LEU A 4 -17.37 7.15 -18.14
N LEU A 5 -18.15 6.19 -18.62
CA LEU A 5 -19.62 6.23 -18.62
C LEU A 5 -20.20 6.21 -17.19
N THR A 6 -19.62 5.41 -16.29
CA THR A 6 -20.09 5.31 -14.88
C THR A 6 -19.92 6.62 -14.08
N SER A 7 -19.00 7.50 -14.50
CA SER A 7 -18.76 8.78 -13.81
C SER A 7 -19.82 9.85 -14.11
N LEU A 8 -20.39 9.82 -15.32
CA LEU A 8 -21.49 10.70 -15.72
C LEU A 8 -22.82 10.25 -15.11
N ASP A 9 -23.06 8.95 -15.04
CA ASP A 9 -24.27 8.37 -14.42
C ASP A 9 -24.41 8.78 -12.95
N SER A 10 -23.30 8.80 -12.20
CA SER A 10 -23.29 9.15 -10.77
C SER A 10 -23.77 10.59 -10.50
N ILE A 11 -23.54 11.54 -11.41
CA ILE A 11 -23.95 12.95 -11.24
C ILE A 11 -25.32 13.22 -11.80
N LEU A 12 -25.65 12.60 -12.94
CA LEU A 12 -27.04 12.54 -13.39
C LEU A 12 -27.91 12.05 -12.24
N THR A 13 -27.44 11.08 -11.45
CA THR A 13 -28.13 10.58 -10.25
C THR A 13 -28.30 11.67 -9.18
N ILE A 14 -27.28 12.47 -8.85
CA ILE A 14 -27.40 13.55 -7.83
C ILE A 14 -28.40 14.62 -8.29
N TRP A 15 -28.27 15.13 -9.52
CA TRP A 15 -29.17 16.16 -10.02
C TRP A 15 -30.60 15.63 -10.20
N GLN A 16 -30.76 14.41 -10.72
CA GLN A 16 -32.06 13.74 -10.79
C GLN A 16 -32.70 13.61 -9.41
N ALA A 17 -31.93 13.19 -8.41
CA ALA A 17 -32.41 13.07 -7.04
C ALA A 17 -32.83 14.43 -6.44
N ILE A 18 -32.12 15.51 -6.76
CA ILE A 18 -32.53 16.88 -6.39
C ILE A 18 -33.86 17.21 -7.07
N THR A 19 -33.95 17.05 -8.39
CA THR A 19 -35.15 17.43 -9.15
C THR A 19 -36.39 16.60 -8.85
N SER A 20 -36.22 15.32 -8.47
CA SER A 20 -37.32 14.42 -8.11
C SER A 20 -37.80 14.59 -6.67
N GLY A 21 -37.05 15.30 -5.83
CA GLY A 21 -37.34 15.45 -4.40
C GLY A 21 -36.87 14.29 -3.52
N ALA A 22 -36.28 13.22 -4.09
CA ALA A 22 -35.81 12.07 -3.31
C ALA A 22 -34.77 12.44 -2.23
N VAL A 23 -34.03 13.54 -2.43
CA VAL A 23 -33.06 14.04 -1.45
C VAL A 23 -33.74 14.63 -0.21
N LEU A 24 -34.98 15.12 -0.31
CA LEU A 24 -35.75 15.59 0.85
C LEU A 24 -36.13 14.43 1.78
N ASP A 25 -36.24 13.21 1.24
CA ASP A 25 -36.42 11.98 2.01
C ASP A 25 -35.11 11.44 2.57
N ASN A 26 -34.02 11.51 1.79
CA ASN A 26 -32.72 11.00 2.19
C ASN A 26 -31.58 11.93 1.72
N PRO A 27 -31.10 12.83 2.60
CA PRO A 27 -30.07 13.79 2.24
C PRO A 27 -28.69 13.18 1.97
N LEU A 28 -28.44 11.94 2.39
CA LEU A 28 -27.16 11.22 2.18
C LEU A 28 -26.79 11.09 0.70
N ILE A 29 -27.78 11.09 -0.20
CA ILE A 29 -27.56 10.99 -1.65
C ILE A 29 -26.61 12.09 -2.15
N LEU A 30 -26.66 13.28 -1.53
CA LEU A 30 -25.80 14.41 -1.87
C LEU A 30 -24.32 14.20 -1.52
N GLN A 31 -24.01 13.22 -0.66
CA GLN A 31 -22.64 12.94 -0.20
C GLN A 31 -21.99 11.76 -0.93
N SER A 32 -22.37 11.56 -2.20
CA SER A 32 -21.84 10.48 -3.03
C SER A 32 -20.32 10.61 -3.26
N LEU A 33 -19.63 9.47 -3.29
CA LEU A 33 -18.20 9.35 -3.58
C LEU A 33 -17.99 8.38 -4.74
N LEU A 34 -17.12 8.76 -5.69
CA LEU A 34 -16.70 7.89 -6.79
C LEU A 34 -15.24 7.48 -6.59
N CYS A 35 -14.97 6.18 -6.62
CA CYS A 35 -13.61 5.64 -6.57
C CYS A 35 -13.33 4.82 -7.84
N LEU A 36 -12.37 5.26 -8.64
CA LEU A 36 -11.86 4.53 -9.80
C LEU A 36 -10.64 3.74 -9.36
N THR A 37 -10.61 2.43 -9.58
CA THR A 37 -9.49 1.57 -9.16
C THR A 37 -9.01 0.65 -10.27
N PHE A 38 -7.71 0.42 -10.33
CA PHE A 38 -7.07 -0.62 -11.13
C PHE A 38 -6.03 -1.33 -10.27
N ALA A 39 -6.06 -2.67 -10.25
CA ALA A 39 -5.17 -3.49 -9.44
C ALA A 39 -4.29 -4.38 -10.33
N ASP A 40 -2.98 -4.16 -10.32
CA ASP A 40 -1.99 -5.09 -10.85
C ASP A 40 -1.61 -6.07 -9.73
N ILE A 41 -2.37 -7.15 -9.63
CA ILE A 41 -2.23 -8.18 -8.59
C ILE A 41 -0.93 -8.98 -8.69
N LYS A 42 -0.27 -9.00 -9.85
CA LYS A 42 1.02 -9.70 -10.00
C LYS A 42 2.17 -8.89 -9.41
N LYS A 43 2.07 -7.56 -9.48
CA LYS A 43 3.09 -6.65 -8.92
C LYS A 43 2.67 -6.02 -7.59
N TYR A 44 1.48 -6.34 -7.09
CA TYR A 44 0.88 -5.72 -5.90
C TYR A 44 0.79 -4.19 -5.99
N HIS A 45 0.58 -3.66 -7.21
CA HIS A 45 0.41 -2.23 -7.44
C HIS A 45 -1.07 -1.89 -7.56
N TYR A 46 -1.52 -0.93 -6.75
CA TYR A 46 -2.89 -0.47 -6.74
C TYR A 46 -2.93 0.98 -7.19
N TYR A 47 -3.72 1.24 -8.22
CA TYR A 47 -3.97 2.57 -8.76
C TYR A 47 -5.38 2.96 -8.38
N TYR A 48 -5.57 4.14 -7.82
CA TYR A 48 -6.89 4.62 -7.50
C TYR A 48 -7.04 6.12 -7.71
N TRP A 49 -8.27 6.57 -7.94
CA TRP A 49 -8.61 7.98 -8.02
C TRP A 49 -9.98 8.22 -7.42
N ILE A 50 -10.02 9.04 -6.38
CA ILE A 50 -11.25 9.41 -5.69
C ILE A 50 -11.74 10.75 -6.25
N ALA A 51 -13.04 10.82 -6.53
CA ALA A 51 -13.72 12.02 -6.97
C ALA A 51 -14.96 12.26 -6.10
N PHE A 52 -15.18 13.55 -5.79
CA PHE A 52 -16.34 14.02 -5.04
C PHE A 52 -17.25 14.80 -6.00
N PRO A 53 -18.25 14.14 -6.63
CA PRO A 53 -19.15 14.78 -7.56
C PRO A 53 -19.91 15.93 -6.88
N ALA A 54 -19.92 17.11 -7.52
CA ALA A 54 -20.68 18.25 -7.03
C ALA A 54 -21.43 19.00 -8.13
N VAL A 55 -22.62 19.47 -7.81
CA VAL A 55 -23.39 20.38 -8.67
C VAL A 55 -23.08 21.80 -8.25
N ASN A 56 -22.61 22.63 -9.19
CA ASN A 56 -22.45 24.06 -8.99
C ASN A 56 -23.70 24.77 -9.49
N TYR A 57 -24.65 24.97 -8.57
CA TYR A 57 -25.88 25.69 -8.81
C TYR A 57 -26.28 26.45 -7.53
N PRO A 58 -26.59 27.75 -7.60
CA PRO A 58 -26.49 28.64 -8.77
C PRO A 58 -25.05 29.03 -9.11
N ASP A 59 -24.80 29.38 -10.37
CA ASP A 59 -23.47 29.70 -10.91
C ASP A 59 -22.85 30.99 -10.33
N SER A 60 -23.66 31.89 -9.77
CA SER A 60 -23.26 33.16 -9.18
C SER A 60 -23.53 33.20 -7.67
N THR A 61 -23.12 32.15 -6.98
CA THR A 61 -23.15 32.05 -5.50
C THR A 61 -22.02 32.85 -4.86
N VAL A 62 -22.35 33.80 -3.97
CA VAL A 62 -21.37 34.66 -3.28
C VAL A 62 -21.50 34.50 -1.77
N CYS A 63 -20.37 34.25 -1.09
CA CYS A 63 -20.29 34.30 0.37
C CYS A 63 -20.04 35.74 0.82
N LYS A 64 -21.02 36.35 1.50
CA LYS A 64 -20.95 37.73 2.01
C LYS A 64 -20.13 37.84 3.29
N GLU A 65 -20.38 36.94 4.22
CA GLU A 65 -19.83 37.02 5.57
C GLU A 65 -19.62 35.63 6.16
N THR A 66 -18.63 35.50 7.05
CA THR A 66 -18.37 34.29 7.82
C THR A 66 -18.19 34.66 9.29
N LYS A 67 -19.05 34.10 10.15
CA LYS A 67 -19.02 34.28 11.61
C LYS A 67 -18.70 32.97 12.29
N LYS A 68 -18.10 33.02 13.49
CA LYS A 68 -18.00 31.83 14.32
C LYS A 68 -19.37 31.46 14.84
N PHE A 69 -19.61 30.17 15.04
CA PHE A 69 -20.88 29.66 15.54
C PHE A 69 -21.23 30.25 16.92
N CYS A 70 -20.26 30.36 17.82
CA CYS A 70 -20.43 30.96 19.15
C CYS A 70 -20.72 32.47 19.14
N ASP A 71 -20.35 33.18 18.07
CA ASP A 71 -20.62 34.62 17.94
C ASP A 71 -22.03 34.87 17.35
N TYR A 72 -22.61 33.85 16.68
CA TYR A 72 -23.92 33.94 16.04
C TYR A 72 -25.06 33.41 16.93
N PHE A 73 -24.77 32.43 17.79
CA PHE A 73 -25.75 31.81 18.69
C PHE A 73 -25.39 32.03 20.15
N THR A 74 -26.39 32.31 20.98
CA THR A 74 -26.23 32.37 22.44
C THR A 74 -26.05 30.98 23.05
N SER A 75 -25.51 30.88 24.27
CA SER A 75 -25.30 29.60 24.95
C SER A 75 -26.59 28.77 25.11
N ASP A 76 -27.74 29.44 25.30
CA ASP A 76 -29.05 28.78 25.41
C ASP A 76 -29.51 28.25 24.04
N GLU A 77 -29.35 29.05 22.98
CA GLU A 77 -29.65 28.63 21.60
C GLU A 77 -28.77 27.45 21.17
N VAL A 78 -27.47 27.46 21.52
CA VAL A 78 -26.55 26.35 21.25
C VAL A 78 -27.03 25.07 21.95
N SER A 79 -27.47 25.18 23.20
CA SER A 79 -27.97 24.01 23.95
C SER A 79 -29.25 23.42 23.33
N GLN A 80 -30.17 24.28 22.87
CA GLN A 80 -31.38 23.86 22.17
C GLN A 80 -31.09 23.26 20.79
N PHE A 81 -30.15 23.86 20.05
CA PHE A 81 -29.64 23.34 18.78
C PHE A 81 -29.09 21.94 18.95
N LEU A 82 -28.19 21.73 19.92
CA LEU A 82 -27.56 20.41 20.13
C LEU A 82 -28.61 19.36 20.52
N LYS A 83 -29.56 19.71 21.39
CA LYS A 83 -30.62 18.79 21.81
C LYS A 83 -31.52 18.35 20.64
N SER A 84 -31.91 19.29 19.78
CA SER A 84 -32.73 19.00 18.60
C SER A 84 -31.95 18.28 17.50
N TYR A 85 -30.69 18.66 17.29
CA TYR A 85 -29.78 17.96 16.38
C TYR A 85 -29.56 16.50 16.81
N ASP A 86 -29.37 16.24 18.11
CA ASP A 86 -29.15 14.88 18.61
C ASP A 86 -30.37 13.97 18.40
N ALA A 87 -31.57 14.55 18.40
CA ALA A 87 -32.84 13.87 18.14
C ALA A 87 -33.09 13.52 16.65
N LEU A 88 -32.33 14.12 15.72
CA LEU A 88 -32.43 13.77 14.30
C LEU A 88 -31.97 12.34 14.02
N LEU A 89 -32.53 11.75 12.98
CA LEU A 89 -32.05 10.48 12.43
C LEU A 89 -30.64 10.65 11.84
N PRO A 90 -29.79 9.60 11.84
CA PRO A 90 -28.43 9.69 11.30
C PRO A 90 -28.35 10.17 9.84
N SER A 91 -29.34 9.84 9.00
CA SER A 91 -29.42 10.33 7.61
C SER A 91 -29.56 11.85 7.55
N ASP A 92 -30.40 12.40 8.44
CA ASP A 92 -30.79 13.81 8.43
C ASP A 92 -29.75 14.69 9.10
N LYS A 93 -28.84 14.12 9.89
CA LYS A 93 -27.67 14.82 10.46
C LYS A 93 -26.69 15.32 9.38
N THR A 94 -26.75 14.75 8.17
CA THR A 94 -25.88 15.20 7.08
C THR A 94 -26.26 16.57 6.53
N LEU A 95 -27.56 16.84 6.41
CA LEU A 95 -28.12 18.10 5.94
C LEU A 95 -29.50 18.31 6.57
N PHE A 96 -29.68 19.44 7.23
CA PHE A 96 -30.83 19.75 8.08
C PHE A 96 -31.21 21.24 7.98
N LEU A 97 -32.38 21.59 8.50
CA LEU A 97 -32.83 22.97 8.63
C LEU A 97 -32.61 23.45 10.06
N VAL A 98 -32.25 24.71 10.21
CA VAL A 98 -32.10 25.38 11.51
C VAL A 98 -33.09 26.54 11.54
N PHE A 99 -34.03 26.49 12.47
CA PHE A 99 -35.04 27.52 12.66
C PHE A 99 -34.71 28.36 13.88
N LYS A 100 -34.47 29.66 13.65
CA LYS A 100 -34.12 30.63 14.69
C LYS A 100 -35.27 31.61 14.94
N GLU A 101 -35.79 31.59 16.15
CA GLU A 101 -36.77 32.52 16.70
C GLU A 101 -36.08 33.54 17.63
N ASN A 102 -36.82 34.53 18.15
CA ASN A 102 -36.24 35.60 18.97
C ASN A 102 -35.40 35.09 20.18
N ASN A 103 -35.78 33.97 20.79
CA ASN A 103 -35.10 33.32 21.92
C ASN A 103 -35.00 31.79 21.76
N GLY A 104 -35.08 31.27 20.54
CA GLY A 104 -35.22 29.84 20.27
C GLY A 104 -34.39 29.38 19.08
N CYS A 105 -33.71 28.24 19.18
CA CYS A 105 -33.02 27.62 18.06
C CYS A 105 -33.31 26.12 18.00
N THR A 106 -33.97 25.67 16.94
CA THR A 106 -34.37 24.28 16.75
C THR A 106 -33.89 23.75 15.41
N VAL A 107 -33.57 22.45 15.38
CA VAL A 107 -33.09 21.74 14.20
C VAL A 107 -34.16 20.76 13.72
N HIS A 108 -34.42 20.77 12.41
CA HIS A 108 -35.49 20.00 11.77
C HIS A 108 -34.99 19.28 10.52
N ASN A 109 -35.70 18.25 10.07
CA ASN A 109 -35.44 17.60 8.78
C ASN A 109 -35.85 18.52 7.61
N LEU A 110 -35.43 18.19 6.39
CA LEU A 110 -35.69 19.02 5.21
C LEU A 110 -37.18 19.10 4.81
N LYS A 111 -38.01 18.12 5.19
CA LYS A 111 -39.44 18.08 4.83
C LYS A 111 -40.27 19.12 5.56
N GLU A 112 -39.79 19.55 6.72
CA GLU A 112 -40.49 20.52 7.55
C GLU A 112 -40.38 21.96 7.04
N TYR A 113 -39.67 22.19 5.93
CA TYR A 113 -39.50 23.52 5.34
C TYR A 113 -40.82 24.27 5.16
N GLU A 114 -41.83 23.63 4.53
CA GLU A 114 -43.11 24.28 4.24
C GLU A 114 -43.87 24.67 5.52
N ASN A 115 -43.74 23.87 6.59
CA ASN A 115 -44.35 24.16 7.89
C ASN A 115 -43.63 25.30 8.61
N LEU A 116 -42.30 25.38 8.48
CA LEU A 116 -41.48 26.40 9.12
C LEU A 116 -41.61 27.75 8.41
N LYS A 117 -41.83 27.74 7.10
CA LYS A 117 -41.99 28.95 6.26
C LYS A 117 -43.17 29.83 6.70
N THR A 118 -44.22 29.24 7.26
CA THR A 118 -45.39 29.98 7.76
C THR A 118 -45.18 30.60 9.13
N ASN A 119 -44.11 30.22 9.84
CA ASN A 119 -43.84 30.67 11.21
C ASN A 119 -42.98 31.94 11.22
N ASN A 120 -43.10 32.72 12.29
CA ASN A 120 -42.37 33.97 12.44
C ASN A 120 -40.95 33.69 12.97
N GLY A 121 -40.01 33.44 12.06
CA GLY A 121 -38.61 33.17 12.39
C GLY A 121 -37.70 33.13 11.16
N LYS A 122 -36.40 32.94 11.39
CA LYS A 122 -35.38 32.84 10.34
C LYS A 122 -35.05 31.37 10.06
N ILE A 123 -35.23 30.95 8.81
CA ILE A 123 -34.79 29.63 8.35
C ILE A 123 -33.36 29.72 7.85
N MET A 124 -32.52 28.81 8.33
CA MET A 124 -31.12 28.65 7.97
C MET A 124 -30.89 27.21 7.52
N LEU A 125 -29.88 27.00 6.68
CA LEU A 125 -29.46 25.66 6.28
C LEU A 125 -28.37 25.18 7.24
N GLY A 126 -28.37 23.92 7.64
CA GLY A 126 -27.29 23.34 8.43
C GLY A 126 -26.77 22.05 7.80
N PHE A 127 -25.46 21.85 7.80
CA PHE A 127 -24.89 20.58 7.33
C PHE A 127 -23.70 20.18 8.18
N SER A 128 -23.45 18.87 8.23
CA SER A 128 -22.25 18.32 8.87
C SER A 128 -21.03 18.61 8.00
N ASP A 129 -20.17 19.53 8.46
CA ASP A 129 -19.04 20.03 7.68
C ASP A 129 -17.75 19.23 7.96
N PRO A 130 -17.18 18.52 6.95
CA PRO A 130 -15.90 17.81 7.12
C PRO A 130 -14.67 18.74 7.10
N SER A 131 -14.82 20.02 6.75
CA SER A 131 -13.71 20.98 6.72
C SER A 131 -13.21 21.31 8.12
N ARG A 132 -11.90 21.54 8.24
CA ARG A 132 -11.26 22.07 9.45
C ARG A 132 -10.74 23.50 9.27
N TYR A 133 -11.01 24.12 8.13
CA TYR A 133 -10.52 25.47 7.84
C TYR A 133 -11.40 26.52 8.52
N GLU A 134 -10.79 27.49 9.21
CA GLU A 134 -11.51 28.50 10.00
C GLU A 134 -12.53 29.32 9.22
N LYS A 135 -12.29 29.59 7.93
CA LYS A 135 -13.15 30.45 7.10
C LYS A 135 -13.79 29.75 5.91
N HIS A 136 -13.46 28.48 5.67
CA HIS A 136 -13.88 27.78 4.46
C HIS A 136 -14.71 26.54 4.77
N PRO A 137 -15.93 26.44 4.22
CA PRO A 137 -16.77 25.26 4.38
C PRO A 137 -16.22 24.08 3.57
N GLY A 138 -16.67 22.89 3.90
CA GLY A 138 -16.35 21.66 3.19
C GLY A 138 -17.04 21.55 1.82
N TRP A 139 -16.50 20.64 1.01
CA TRP A 139 -17.01 20.36 -0.34
C TRP A 139 -18.50 19.99 -0.43
N PRO A 140 -19.12 19.25 0.54
CA PRO A 140 -20.53 18.86 0.47
C PRO A 140 -21.52 20.04 0.36
N LEU A 141 -21.12 21.23 0.81
CA LEU A 141 -21.96 22.42 0.76
C LEU A 141 -22.49 22.71 -0.66
N ARG A 142 -21.69 22.48 -1.70
CA ARG A 142 -22.09 22.76 -3.10
C ARG A 142 -23.40 22.05 -3.47
N ASN A 143 -23.50 20.77 -3.11
CA ASN A 143 -24.68 19.95 -3.39
C ASN A 143 -25.88 20.39 -2.56
N ALA A 144 -25.65 20.81 -1.32
CA ALA A 144 -26.69 21.34 -0.45
C ALA A 144 -27.25 22.67 -0.96
N LEU A 145 -26.40 23.58 -1.45
CA LEU A 145 -26.83 24.84 -2.06
C LEU A 145 -27.61 24.60 -3.35
N ALA A 146 -27.20 23.63 -4.17
CA ALA A 146 -27.93 23.25 -5.37
C ALA A 146 -29.36 22.76 -5.06
N LEU A 147 -29.53 21.98 -3.99
CA LEU A 147 -30.84 21.54 -3.53
C LEU A 147 -31.70 22.73 -3.09
N VAL A 148 -31.14 23.59 -2.24
CA VAL A 148 -31.86 24.74 -1.66
C VAL A 148 -32.27 25.73 -2.76
N ALA A 149 -31.39 26.03 -3.69
CA ALA A 149 -31.70 26.94 -4.78
C ALA A 149 -32.77 26.38 -5.73
N TYR A 150 -32.80 25.06 -5.95
CA TYR A 150 -33.81 24.44 -6.82
C TYR A 150 -35.20 24.42 -6.18
N HIS A 151 -35.30 23.97 -4.91
CA HIS A 151 -36.59 23.83 -4.23
C HIS A 151 -37.09 25.14 -3.64
N TRP A 152 -36.21 25.95 -3.06
CA TRP A 152 -36.58 27.09 -2.19
C TRP A 152 -35.98 28.43 -2.62
N GLY A 153 -35.27 28.47 -3.76
CA GLY A 153 -34.66 29.71 -4.27
C GLY A 153 -35.65 30.82 -4.62
N LYS A 154 -36.92 30.48 -4.90
CA LYS A 154 -38.00 31.46 -5.11
C LYS A 154 -38.47 32.13 -3.82
N ASP A 155 -38.28 31.45 -2.69
CA ASP A 155 -38.77 31.90 -1.39
C ASP A 155 -37.74 32.78 -0.68
N GLN A 156 -36.46 32.41 -0.79
CA GLN A 156 -35.37 33.08 -0.09
C GLN A 156 -34.11 33.07 -0.96
N ALA A 157 -33.63 34.27 -1.33
CA ALA A 157 -32.40 34.45 -2.11
C ALA A 157 -31.11 34.48 -1.26
N ASN A 158 -31.22 34.84 0.03
CA ASN A 158 -30.09 34.91 0.95
C ASN A 158 -30.23 33.83 2.02
N TRP A 159 -29.27 32.92 2.11
CA TRP A 159 -29.27 31.82 3.07
C TRP A 159 -28.10 31.95 4.03
N ASP A 160 -28.39 31.86 5.33
CA ASP A 160 -27.34 31.60 6.29
C ASP A 160 -27.17 30.08 6.43
N VAL A 161 -25.93 29.63 6.36
CA VAL A 161 -25.56 28.23 6.44
C VAL A 161 -24.71 27.97 7.67
N VAL A 162 -25.22 27.12 8.56
CA VAL A 162 -24.52 26.56 9.70
C VAL A 162 -23.64 25.41 9.23
N CYS A 163 -22.33 25.65 9.15
CA CYS A 163 -21.32 24.63 8.90
C CYS A 163 -20.98 23.98 10.25
N PHE A 164 -21.71 22.93 10.62
CA PHE A 164 -21.58 22.31 11.93
C PHE A 164 -20.40 21.35 11.94
N ARG A 165 -19.44 21.62 12.81
CA ARG A 165 -18.20 20.85 12.97
C ARG A 165 -18.13 20.36 14.39
N GLU A 166 -18.32 19.06 14.53
CA GLU A 166 -18.25 18.39 15.81
C GLU A 166 -16.95 17.60 15.92
N TYR A 167 -16.29 17.71 17.07
CA TYR A 167 -15.29 16.74 17.48
C TYR A 167 -15.44 16.40 18.96
N ILE A 168 -15.14 15.15 19.29
CA ILE A 168 -15.19 14.63 20.65
C ILE A 168 -13.76 14.40 21.12
N LYS A 169 -13.41 15.01 22.25
CA LYS A 169 -12.10 14.83 22.90
C LYS A 169 -12.33 14.59 24.39
N ASP A 170 -11.74 13.54 24.94
CA ASP A 170 -11.85 13.17 26.36
C ASP A 170 -13.31 13.05 26.85
N GLY A 171 -14.21 12.54 25.99
CA GLY A 171 -15.64 12.40 26.30
C GLY A 171 -16.43 13.71 26.32
N LYS A 172 -15.81 14.85 26.00
CA LYS A 172 -16.47 16.16 25.86
C LYS A 172 -16.67 16.50 24.39
N ARG A 173 -17.86 17.04 24.11
CA ARG A 173 -18.26 17.54 22.79
C ARG A 173 -17.76 18.97 22.62
N PHE A 174 -17.15 19.25 21.48
CA PHE A 174 -16.71 20.58 21.10
C PHE A 174 -17.28 20.96 19.73
N ASN A 175 -17.67 22.23 19.61
CA ASN A 175 -18.28 22.83 18.42
C ASN A 175 -17.70 24.23 18.12
N ASP A 176 -16.60 24.59 18.76
CA ASP A 176 -15.90 25.88 18.68
C ASP A 176 -15.38 26.21 17.27
N GLN A 177 -15.14 25.18 16.46
CA GLN A 177 -14.69 25.32 15.07
C GLN A 177 -15.83 25.53 14.07
N SER A 178 -17.08 25.38 14.50
CA SER A 178 -18.26 25.57 13.64
C SER A 178 -18.36 27.03 13.19
N ILE A 179 -18.88 27.24 11.99
CA ILE A 179 -19.03 28.57 11.40
C ILE A 179 -20.42 28.76 10.81
N VAL A 180 -20.87 30.01 10.74
CA VAL A 180 -22.08 30.42 10.04
C VAL A 180 -21.66 31.31 8.87
N ILE A 181 -22.07 30.95 7.67
CA ILE A 181 -21.76 31.70 6.45
C ILE A 181 -23.04 32.25 5.84
N SER A 182 -23.03 33.53 5.48
CA SER A 182 -24.15 34.18 4.79
C SER A 182 -23.90 34.14 3.29
N ILE A 183 -24.78 33.47 2.57
CA ILE A 183 -24.66 33.19 1.15
C ILE A 183 -25.79 33.90 0.40
N GLU A 184 -25.42 34.65 -0.63
CA GLU A 184 -26.36 35.13 -1.63
C GLU A 184 -26.31 34.23 -2.85
N MET A 185 -27.47 33.71 -3.25
CA MET A 185 -27.60 32.81 -4.39
C MET A 185 -28.24 33.55 -5.54
N ASN A 186 -27.44 33.85 -6.56
CA ASN A 186 -27.90 34.42 -7.83
C ASN A 186 -27.51 33.45 -8.96
N GLY A 187 -28.33 33.36 -10.01
CA GLY A 187 -28.05 32.54 -11.19
C GLY A 187 -29.14 31.54 -11.53
N ASN A 188 -29.16 31.11 -12.80
CA ASN A 188 -30.24 30.29 -13.36
C ASN A 188 -29.77 28.93 -13.93
N PHE A 189 -28.46 28.71 -14.11
CA PHE A 189 -27.96 27.54 -14.83
C PHE A 189 -27.15 26.60 -13.92
N PRO A 190 -27.54 25.32 -13.81
CA PRO A 190 -26.72 24.34 -13.10
C PRO A 190 -25.50 23.95 -13.95
N GLN A 191 -24.30 24.08 -13.38
CA GLN A 191 -23.07 23.55 -13.96
C GLN A 191 -22.56 22.36 -13.17
N ILE A 192 -22.12 21.32 -13.87
CA ILE A 192 -21.53 20.14 -13.23
C ILE A 192 -20.06 20.42 -12.93
N CYS A 193 -19.63 20.15 -11.69
CA CYS A 193 -18.25 20.33 -11.25
C CYS A 193 -17.71 19.06 -10.60
N PHE A 194 -16.44 18.76 -10.86
CA PHE A 194 -15.76 17.63 -10.23
C PHE A 194 -14.56 18.15 -9.43
N LEU A 195 -14.46 17.71 -8.17
CA LEU A 195 -13.18 17.73 -7.48
C LEU A 195 -12.62 16.31 -7.48
N GLY A 196 -11.64 16.07 -8.34
CA GLY A 196 -10.76 14.92 -8.23
C GLY A 196 -9.72 15.16 -7.14
N GLU A 197 -9.35 14.11 -6.42
CA GLU A 197 -8.23 14.16 -5.49
C GLU A 197 -6.96 14.59 -6.25
N LYS A 198 -6.24 15.57 -5.70
CA LYS A 198 -4.99 16.09 -6.28
C LYS A 198 -3.80 15.43 -5.61
N LEU A 199 -2.83 14.98 -6.40
CA LEU A 199 -1.51 14.57 -5.94
C LEU A 199 -0.50 15.64 -6.36
N ASN A 200 0.26 16.21 -5.41
CA ASN A 200 1.19 17.30 -5.66
C ASN A 200 0.57 18.44 -6.49
N GLN A 201 -0.64 18.85 -6.12
CA GLN A 201 -1.46 19.88 -6.80
C GLN A 201 -1.91 19.55 -8.23
N LYS A 202 -1.58 18.38 -8.77
CA LYS A 202 -2.03 17.90 -10.08
C LYS A 202 -3.18 16.90 -9.94
N LEU A 203 -4.09 16.93 -10.91
CA LEU A 203 -5.20 15.98 -11.03
C LEU A 203 -4.69 14.68 -11.65
N THR A 204 -4.12 13.81 -10.83
CA THR A 204 -3.57 12.52 -11.27
C THR A 204 -3.99 11.39 -10.32
N PRO A 205 -4.22 10.17 -10.84
CA PRO A 205 -4.46 8.99 -10.01
C PRO A 205 -3.29 8.74 -9.04
N ARG A 206 -3.60 8.16 -7.88
CA ARG A 206 -2.62 7.69 -6.92
C ARG A 206 -2.18 6.27 -7.26
N LYS A 207 -0.92 5.96 -7.00
CA LYS A 207 -0.34 4.62 -7.07
C LYS A 207 0.19 4.24 -5.70
N VAL A 208 -0.14 3.04 -5.23
CA VAL A 208 0.38 2.44 -4.00
C VAL A 208 1.04 1.12 -4.34
N ASP A 209 2.28 0.94 -3.88
CA ASP A 209 2.99 -0.34 -3.94
C ASP A 209 2.82 -1.06 -2.59
N MET A 210 2.11 -2.18 -2.61
CA MET A 210 1.86 -3.00 -1.43
C MET A 210 2.71 -4.27 -1.41
N SER A 211 3.68 -4.41 -2.33
CA SER A 211 4.49 -5.63 -2.45
C SER A 211 5.27 -5.93 -1.16
N SER A 212 5.77 -4.94 -0.44
CA SER A 212 6.45 -5.15 0.86
C SER A 212 5.59 -5.84 1.91
N SER A 213 4.25 -5.74 1.80
CA SER A 213 3.30 -6.26 2.77
C SER A 213 2.48 -7.44 2.24
N MET A 214 2.48 -7.67 0.93
CA MET A 214 1.63 -8.66 0.28
C MET A 214 2.38 -9.69 -0.57
N ASP A 215 3.60 -9.39 -1.03
CA ASP A 215 4.42 -10.32 -1.80
C ASP A 215 5.06 -11.36 -0.87
N PRO A 216 4.68 -12.65 -0.95
CA PRO A 216 5.21 -13.69 -0.07
C PRO A 216 6.73 -13.80 -0.12
N THR A 217 7.36 -13.54 -1.27
CA THR A 217 8.81 -13.60 -1.42
C THR A 217 9.49 -12.46 -0.67
N LYS A 218 8.95 -11.23 -0.77
CA LYS A 218 9.47 -10.08 -0.01
C LYS A 218 9.23 -10.23 1.49
N LEU A 219 8.08 -10.78 1.88
CA LEU A 219 7.77 -11.07 3.28
C LEU A 219 8.74 -12.10 3.86
N ALA A 220 9.06 -13.16 3.11
CA ALA A 220 10.06 -14.14 3.53
C ALA A 220 11.45 -13.52 3.67
N ASP A 221 11.91 -12.70 2.72
CA ASP A 221 13.21 -12.01 2.82
C ASP A 221 13.27 -11.08 4.03
N ALA A 222 12.20 -10.29 4.25
CA ALA A 222 12.10 -9.40 5.41
C ALA A 222 12.11 -10.17 6.74
N ALA A 223 11.44 -11.33 6.81
CA ALA A 223 11.41 -12.16 8.02
C ALA A 223 12.78 -12.79 8.35
N VAL A 224 13.50 -13.28 7.34
CA VAL A 224 14.87 -13.80 7.50
C VAL A 224 15.81 -12.69 7.97
N ASP A 225 15.78 -11.54 7.30
CA ASP A 225 16.60 -10.38 7.67
C ASP A 225 16.30 -9.89 9.11
N LEU A 226 15.03 -9.90 9.51
CA LEU A 226 14.62 -9.50 10.86
C LEU A 226 15.24 -10.41 11.93
N ASN A 227 15.29 -11.73 11.70
CA ASN A 227 15.91 -12.66 12.64
C ASN A 227 17.39 -12.34 12.89
N LEU A 228 18.13 -12.05 11.82
CA LEU A 228 19.53 -11.65 11.91
C LEU A 228 19.70 -10.29 12.61
N LYS A 229 18.87 -9.30 12.25
CA LYS A 229 18.87 -7.97 12.89
C LYS A 229 18.59 -8.05 14.39
N LEU A 230 17.73 -8.98 14.83
CA LEU A 230 17.47 -9.19 16.25
C LEU A 230 18.71 -9.67 17.00
N MET A 231 19.56 -10.52 16.41
CA MET A 231 20.83 -10.91 17.02
C MET A 231 21.78 -9.72 17.14
N HIS A 232 21.90 -8.93 16.08
CA HIS A 232 22.72 -7.71 16.08
C HIS A 232 22.25 -6.72 17.16
N TRP A 233 20.95 -6.38 17.21
CA TRP A 233 20.41 -5.42 18.18
C TRP A 233 20.47 -5.90 19.63
N ARG A 234 20.32 -7.20 19.88
CA ARG A 234 20.19 -7.72 21.26
C ARG A 234 21.48 -8.25 21.85
N LEU A 235 22.38 -8.79 21.04
CA LEU A 235 23.52 -9.57 21.52
C LEU A 235 24.85 -9.00 21.04
N VAL A 236 24.99 -8.69 19.75
CA VAL A 236 26.27 -8.30 19.14
C VAL A 236 26.10 -7.07 18.25
N PRO A 237 26.09 -5.84 18.82
CA PRO A 237 25.88 -4.60 18.06
C PRO A 237 26.95 -4.30 17.01
N ASP A 238 28.16 -4.86 17.15
CA ASP A 238 29.25 -4.65 16.20
C ASP A 238 29.21 -5.66 15.04
N LEU A 239 28.25 -6.58 15.02
CA LEU A 239 28.12 -7.59 13.95
C LEU A 239 27.66 -6.94 12.64
N ASP A 240 28.52 -6.91 11.63
CA ASP A 240 28.16 -6.42 10.30
C ASP A 240 27.46 -7.50 9.46
N LEU A 241 26.13 -7.46 9.50
CA LEU A 241 25.28 -8.35 8.71
C LEU A 241 25.29 -8.03 7.21
N GLN A 242 25.65 -6.81 6.80
CA GLN A 242 25.67 -6.45 5.38
C GLN A 242 26.83 -7.14 4.67
N VAL A 243 28.00 -7.20 5.29
CA VAL A 243 29.16 -7.93 4.75
C VAL A 243 28.82 -9.40 4.52
N ILE A 244 28.15 -10.06 5.47
CA ILE A 244 27.73 -11.46 5.32
C ILE A 244 26.70 -11.60 4.20
N LYS A 245 25.70 -10.71 4.15
CA LYS A 245 24.63 -10.77 3.14
C LYS A 245 25.15 -10.57 1.72
N SER A 246 26.10 -9.64 1.52
CA SER A 246 26.68 -9.33 0.22
C SER A 246 27.78 -10.28 -0.23
N SER A 247 28.34 -11.08 0.69
CA SER A 247 29.39 -12.04 0.36
C SER A 247 28.88 -13.11 -0.59
N SER A 248 29.69 -13.43 -1.59
CA SER A 248 29.45 -14.53 -2.52
C SER A 248 30.28 -15.75 -2.12
N CYS A 249 29.63 -16.92 -2.06
CA CYS A 249 30.28 -18.16 -1.62
C CYS A 249 30.32 -19.20 -2.76
N LEU A 250 31.51 -19.73 -3.04
CA LEU A 250 31.73 -20.83 -3.96
C LEU A 250 32.00 -22.12 -3.17
N LEU A 251 31.20 -23.15 -3.40
CA LEU A 251 31.26 -24.42 -2.68
C LEU A 251 31.74 -25.52 -3.63
N PHE A 252 33.00 -25.95 -3.48
CA PHE A 252 33.55 -27.10 -4.18
C PHE A 252 33.08 -28.38 -3.50
N GLY A 253 32.01 -28.97 -4.01
CA GLY A 253 31.37 -30.17 -3.50
C GLY A 253 29.94 -29.90 -3.04
N ALA A 254 28.99 -30.66 -3.58
CA ALA A 254 27.58 -30.67 -3.19
C ALA A 254 27.21 -31.95 -2.41
N GLY A 255 28.20 -32.58 -1.77
CA GLY A 255 28.01 -33.72 -0.87
C GLY A 255 27.47 -33.32 0.52
N THR A 256 27.74 -34.14 1.53
CA THR A 256 27.23 -33.92 2.90
C THR A 256 27.70 -32.58 3.47
N LEU A 257 28.98 -32.22 3.29
CA LEU A 257 29.50 -30.94 3.75
C LEU A 257 28.88 -29.77 2.98
N GLY A 258 28.87 -29.84 1.64
CA GLY A 258 28.26 -28.83 0.77
C GLY A 258 26.84 -28.48 1.16
N CYS A 259 26.00 -29.50 1.33
CA CYS A 259 24.60 -29.32 1.72
C CYS A 259 24.45 -28.59 3.08
N ASN A 260 25.20 -29.02 4.10
CA ASN A 260 25.05 -28.45 5.43
C ASN A 260 25.67 -27.04 5.54
N VAL A 261 26.84 -26.82 4.93
CA VAL A 261 27.47 -25.50 4.85
C VAL A 261 26.54 -24.51 4.14
N ALA A 262 25.97 -24.90 3.00
CA ALA A 262 25.04 -24.04 2.27
C ALA A 262 23.80 -23.65 3.10
N ARG A 263 23.21 -24.59 3.86
CA ARG A 263 22.08 -24.28 4.76
C ARG A 263 22.50 -23.34 5.89
N CYS A 264 23.71 -23.49 6.43
CA CYS A 264 24.24 -22.56 7.44
C CYS A 264 24.47 -21.17 6.85
N LEU A 265 25.08 -21.06 5.66
CA LEU A 265 25.31 -19.79 4.96
C LEU A 265 23.98 -19.08 4.68
N LEU A 266 22.98 -19.82 4.18
CA LEU A 266 21.64 -19.28 3.93
C LEU A 266 21.00 -18.77 5.22
N GLY A 267 21.13 -19.52 6.32
CA GLY A 267 20.64 -19.12 7.65
C GLY A 267 21.33 -17.88 8.20
N TRP A 268 22.60 -17.65 7.86
CA TRP A 268 23.37 -16.45 8.20
C TRP A 268 23.11 -15.25 7.27
N GLY A 269 22.28 -15.42 6.25
CA GLY A 269 21.87 -14.33 5.38
C GLY A 269 22.64 -14.22 4.06
N VAL A 270 23.56 -15.15 3.76
CA VAL A 270 24.26 -15.17 2.46
C VAL A 270 23.24 -15.34 1.33
N ARG A 271 23.37 -14.51 0.28
CA ARG A 271 22.42 -14.50 -0.83
C ARG A 271 22.97 -15.10 -2.12
N LYS A 272 24.28 -15.19 -2.29
CA LYS A 272 24.90 -15.75 -3.50
C LYS A 272 25.71 -17.00 -3.19
N ILE A 273 25.23 -18.16 -3.63
CA ILE A 273 25.85 -19.47 -3.37
C ILE A 273 25.96 -20.28 -4.66
N THR A 274 27.18 -20.56 -5.10
CA THR A 274 27.45 -21.38 -6.29
C THR A 274 28.04 -22.72 -5.88
N PHE A 275 27.46 -23.81 -6.37
CA PHE A 275 27.96 -25.17 -6.17
C PHE A 275 28.79 -25.63 -7.37
N VAL A 276 29.86 -26.36 -7.09
CA VAL A 276 30.66 -27.08 -8.09
C VAL A 276 30.71 -28.55 -7.72
N ASP A 277 30.16 -29.43 -8.57
CA ASP A 277 30.16 -30.88 -8.34
C ASP A 277 29.93 -31.62 -9.66
N ASN A 278 30.70 -32.67 -9.95
CA ASN A 278 30.58 -33.44 -11.20
C ASN A 278 29.72 -34.72 -11.06
N SER A 279 29.13 -34.97 -9.90
CA SER A 279 28.43 -36.22 -9.59
C SER A 279 26.91 -36.09 -9.67
N PHE A 280 26.24 -37.25 -9.69
CA PHE A 280 24.78 -37.37 -9.69
C PHE A 280 24.27 -37.80 -8.32
N VAL A 281 23.05 -37.40 -7.99
CA VAL A 281 22.37 -37.82 -6.75
C VAL A 281 22.05 -39.31 -6.82
N SER A 282 22.50 -40.07 -5.81
CA SER A 282 22.21 -41.51 -5.71
C SER A 282 21.31 -41.84 -4.51
N PHE A 283 20.66 -43.01 -4.51
CA PHE A 283 19.70 -43.40 -3.47
C PHE A 283 20.22 -43.35 -2.02
N SER A 284 21.53 -43.47 -1.80
CA SER A 284 22.12 -43.38 -0.46
C SER A 284 22.37 -41.94 0.00
N ASN A 285 22.22 -40.96 -0.90
CA ASN A 285 22.56 -39.55 -0.64
C ASN A 285 21.50 -38.81 0.20
N PRO A 286 20.18 -38.88 -0.07
CA PRO A 286 19.19 -38.03 0.63
C PRO A 286 19.22 -38.12 2.16
N VAL A 287 19.56 -39.29 2.72
CA VAL A 287 19.64 -39.47 4.18
C VAL A 287 20.89 -38.84 4.82
N ARG A 288 21.86 -38.37 4.02
CA ARG A 288 23.13 -37.76 4.46
C ARG A 288 23.40 -36.39 3.86
N GLN A 289 22.71 -36.02 2.78
CA GLN A 289 22.93 -34.83 1.97
C GLN A 289 21.62 -34.04 1.96
N THR A 290 21.53 -33.04 2.84
CA THR A 290 20.28 -32.41 3.30
C THR A 290 19.56 -31.52 2.27
N LEU A 291 20.06 -31.45 1.05
CA LEU A 291 19.44 -30.71 -0.06
C LEU A 291 18.76 -31.61 -1.09
N PHE A 292 18.88 -32.94 -0.98
CA PHE A 292 18.32 -33.87 -1.96
C PHE A 292 17.16 -34.67 -1.38
N THR A 293 16.15 -34.95 -2.20
CA THR A 293 15.04 -35.84 -1.86
C THR A 293 15.17 -37.18 -2.60
N PHE A 294 14.28 -38.11 -2.28
CA PHE A 294 14.16 -39.37 -3.01
C PHE A 294 13.89 -39.15 -4.51
N GLU A 295 13.09 -38.14 -4.86
CA GLU A 295 12.73 -37.86 -6.26
C GLU A 295 13.95 -37.46 -7.10
N ASP A 296 14.94 -36.81 -6.49
CA ASP A 296 16.18 -36.41 -7.16
C ASP A 296 17.06 -37.61 -7.56
N CYS A 297 16.81 -38.80 -7.01
CA CYS A 297 17.52 -40.04 -7.32
C CYS A 297 16.95 -40.77 -8.56
N LEU A 298 15.73 -40.43 -8.97
CA LEU A 298 15.02 -41.13 -10.04
C LEU A 298 15.67 -40.83 -11.40
N GLN A 299 15.40 -41.68 -12.40
CA GLN A 299 15.87 -41.50 -13.79
C GLN A 299 17.40 -41.37 -13.94
N GLY A 300 18.17 -42.07 -13.10
CA GLY A 300 19.64 -42.02 -13.12
C GLY A 300 20.24 -40.93 -12.22
N GLY A 301 19.39 -40.18 -11.51
CA GLY A 301 19.81 -39.12 -10.60
C GLY A 301 19.94 -37.78 -11.30
N LYS A 302 19.64 -36.69 -10.59
CA LYS A 302 19.92 -35.33 -11.05
C LYS A 302 21.40 -34.98 -10.84
N PRO A 303 22.00 -34.08 -11.65
CA PRO A 303 23.31 -33.52 -11.35
C PRO A 303 23.30 -32.80 -10.00
N LYS A 304 24.23 -33.15 -9.10
CA LYS A 304 24.20 -32.67 -7.71
C LYS A 304 24.29 -31.15 -7.60
N ALA A 305 25.19 -30.53 -8.36
CA ALA A 305 25.38 -29.09 -8.29
C ALA A 305 24.08 -28.32 -8.63
N ALA A 306 23.41 -28.70 -9.71
CA ALA A 306 22.15 -28.08 -10.13
C ALA A 306 21.02 -28.38 -9.13
N ALA A 307 20.88 -29.64 -8.69
CA ALA A 307 19.88 -30.03 -7.72
C ALA A 307 20.03 -29.29 -6.38
N ALA A 308 21.27 -29.07 -5.92
CA ALA A 308 21.54 -28.34 -4.68
C ALA A 308 21.15 -26.86 -4.80
N ALA A 309 21.42 -26.23 -5.94
CA ALA A 309 21.04 -24.86 -6.21
C ALA A 309 19.51 -24.68 -6.26
N ASP A 310 18.80 -25.61 -6.91
CA ASP A 310 17.33 -25.59 -6.98
C ASP A 310 16.69 -25.85 -5.62
N ALA A 311 17.30 -26.71 -4.79
CA ALA A 311 16.88 -26.93 -3.42
C ALA A 311 17.02 -25.66 -2.57
N LEU A 312 18.13 -24.90 -2.67
CA LEU A 312 18.26 -23.62 -1.96
C LEU A 312 17.21 -22.61 -2.39
N LYS A 313 16.94 -22.47 -3.70
CA LYS A 313 15.87 -21.60 -4.22
C LYS A 313 14.48 -22.00 -3.71
N SER A 314 14.26 -23.30 -3.53
CA SER A 314 13.02 -23.83 -2.98
C SER A 314 12.88 -23.54 -1.48
N ILE A 315 13.98 -23.56 -0.73
CA ILE A 315 14.01 -23.19 0.70
C ILE A 315 13.80 -21.69 0.89
N PHE A 316 14.50 -20.86 0.09
CA PHE A 316 14.40 -19.41 0.16
C PHE A 316 14.50 -18.80 -1.25
N PRO A 317 13.38 -18.33 -1.83
CA PRO A 317 13.37 -17.82 -3.20
C PRO A 317 14.21 -16.56 -3.43
N GLY A 318 14.61 -15.85 -2.36
CA GLY A 318 15.49 -14.69 -2.45
C GLY A 318 16.99 -15.01 -2.59
N VAL A 319 17.39 -16.29 -2.65
CA VAL A 319 18.78 -16.69 -2.90
C VAL A 319 19.09 -16.72 -4.39
N GLU A 320 20.22 -16.15 -4.77
CA GLU A 320 20.88 -16.36 -6.05
C GLU A 320 21.76 -17.61 -5.92
N SER A 321 21.27 -18.75 -6.42
CA SER A 321 22.03 -20.00 -6.38
C SER A 321 22.20 -20.64 -7.76
N GLU A 322 23.42 -21.08 -8.05
CA GLU A 322 23.80 -21.74 -9.30
C GLU A 322 24.54 -23.05 -9.03
N GLY A 323 24.43 -24.00 -9.95
CA GLY A 323 25.18 -25.24 -9.94
C GLY A 323 25.99 -25.40 -11.22
N LYS A 324 27.29 -25.66 -11.09
CA LYS A 324 28.19 -25.95 -12.21
C LYS A 324 28.67 -27.40 -12.13
N THR A 325 28.35 -28.19 -13.15
CA THR A 325 28.85 -29.55 -13.30
C THR A 325 30.26 -29.50 -13.87
N LEU A 326 31.27 -29.49 -13.00
CA LEU A 326 32.68 -29.36 -13.38
C LEU A 326 33.54 -30.37 -12.64
N SER A 327 34.50 -30.95 -13.35
CA SER A 327 35.49 -31.83 -12.76
C SER A 327 36.68 -31.00 -12.26
N VAL A 328 37.18 -31.30 -11.06
CA VAL A 328 38.43 -30.70 -10.56
C VAL A 328 39.57 -31.70 -10.78
N PRO A 329 40.54 -31.41 -11.66
CA PRO A 329 41.66 -32.31 -11.90
C PRO A 329 42.45 -32.60 -10.62
N MET A 330 42.66 -33.89 -10.36
CA MET A 330 43.38 -34.36 -9.18
C MET A 330 44.86 -34.63 -9.52
N PRO A 331 45.82 -34.10 -8.73
CA PRO A 331 47.22 -34.45 -8.91
C PRO A 331 47.43 -35.97 -8.78
N GLY A 332 48.38 -36.50 -9.55
CA GLY A 332 48.70 -37.93 -9.57
C GLY A 332 47.78 -38.79 -10.44
N HIS A 333 46.72 -38.23 -11.03
CA HIS A 333 45.83 -38.93 -11.95
C HIS A 333 46.10 -38.46 -13.39
N PRO A 334 46.53 -39.34 -14.31
CA PRO A 334 46.78 -38.94 -15.69
C PRO A 334 45.47 -38.59 -16.38
N VAL A 335 45.47 -37.48 -17.13
CA VAL A 335 44.37 -37.12 -18.03
C VAL A 335 44.67 -37.74 -19.39
N SER A 336 43.73 -38.51 -19.94
CA SER A 336 43.86 -39.11 -21.26
C SER A 336 43.85 -38.03 -22.35
N GLU A 337 44.55 -38.27 -23.47
CA GLU A 337 44.74 -37.26 -24.52
C GLU A 337 43.42 -36.66 -25.05
N ASN A 338 42.38 -37.49 -25.15
CA ASN A 338 41.04 -37.08 -25.58
C ASN A 338 40.27 -36.19 -24.58
N LEU A 339 40.75 -36.07 -23.33
CA LEU A 339 40.14 -35.23 -22.28
C LEU A 339 40.98 -34.01 -21.93
N LEU A 340 42.14 -33.80 -22.57
CA LEU A 340 43.04 -32.71 -22.25
C LEU A 340 42.42 -31.32 -22.49
N ASP A 341 41.69 -31.15 -23.59
CA ASP A 341 41.05 -29.87 -23.90
C ASP A 341 39.90 -29.57 -22.93
N GLN A 342 39.06 -30.57 -22.61
CA GLN A 342 38.03 -30.43 -21.58
C GLN A 342 38.63 -30.10 -20.21
N ALA A 343 39.73 -30.77 -19.83
CA ALA A 343 40.39 -30.49 -18.57
C ALA A 343 40.95 -29.05 -18.51
N ARG A 344 41.45 -28.50 -19.62
CA ARG A 344 41.88 -27.10 -19.70
C ARG A 344 40.71 -26.14 -19.55
N GLU A 345 39.59 -26.43 -20.20
CA GLU A 345 38.36 -25.65 -20.06
C GLU A 345 37.81 -25.66 -18.63
N ASP A 346 37.76 -26.84 -18.00
CA ASP A 346 37.32 -27.00 -16.61
C ASP A 346 38.21 -26.20 -15.67
N VAL A 347 39.54 -26.24 -15.85
CA VAL A 347 40.49 -25.45 -15.06
C VAL A 347 40.27 -23.95 -15.25
N ALA A 348 40.05 -23.49 -16.49
CA ALA A 348 39.76 -22.08 -16.77
C ALA A 348 38.45 -21.63 -16.11
N GLN A 349 37.40 -22.47 -16.14
CA GLN A 349 36.14 -22.19 -15.45
C GLN A 349 36.31 -22.17 -13.93
N VAL A 350 37.06 -23.11 -13.35
CA VAL A 350 37.38 -23.12 -11.91
C VAL A 350 38.11 -21.83 -11.52
N GLU A 351 39.08 -21.38 -12.33
CA GLU A 351 39.80 -20.15 -12.09
C GLU A 351 38.89 -18.92 -12.13
N GLN A 352 38.00 -18.85 -13.12
CA GLN A 352 37.03 -17.77 -13.26
C GLN A 352 36.05 -17.76 -12.07
N LEU A 353 35.48 -18.91 -11.71
CA LEU A 353 34.56 -19.01 -10.58
C LEU A 353 35.23 -18.56 -9.27
N ILE A 354 36.49 -18.94 -9.02
CA ILE A 354 37.23 -18.47 -7.85
C ILE A 354 37.45 -16.95 -7.90
N ALA A 355 37.75 -16.39 -9.07
CA ALA A 355 37.92 -14.94 -9.23
C ALA A 355 36.62 -14.17 -8.92
N ASP A 356 35.48 -14.72 -9.36
CA ASP A 356 34.15 -14.09 -9.28
C ASP A 356 33.49 -14.20 -7.88
N HIS A 357 34.04 -14.99 -6.96
CA HIS A 357 33.48 -15.21 -5.62
C HIS A 357 34.40 -14.72 -4.51
N ASP A 358 33.83 -14.27 -3.38
CA ASP A 358 34.58 -13.70 -2.27
C ASP A 358 35.18 -14.78 -1.35
N VAL A 359 34.39 -15.80 -1.05
CA VAL A 359 34.72 -16.87 -0.11
C VAL A 359 34.62 -18.24 -0.77
N ILE A 360 35.65 -19.05 -0.60
CA ILE A 360 35.78 -20.36 -1.24
C ILE A 360 35.75 -21.45 -0.17
N PHE A 361 34.87 -22.44 -0.33
CA PHE A 361 34.77 -23.60 0.54
C PHE A 361 35.22 -24.87 -0.19
N LEU A 362 36.23 -25.56 0.36
CA LEU A 362 36.82 -26.78 -0.20
C LEU A 362 36.19 -28.02 0.43
N LEU A 363 35.02 -28.40 -0.06
CA LEU A 363 34.14 -29.41 0.53
C LEU A 363 34.20 -30.76 -0.22
N THR A 364 35.29 -30.99 -0.95
CA THR A 364 35.53 -32.24 -1.69
C THR A 364 35.95 -33.37 -0.73
N ASP A 365 35.81 -34.60 -1.21
CA ASP A 365 35.96 -35.85 -0.46
C ASP A 365 37.41 -36.32 -0.29
N THR A 366 38.33 -35.87 -1.14
CA THR A 366 39.75 -36.27 -1.11
C THR A 366 40.69 -35.07 -0.90
N ARG A 367 41.93 -35.34 -0.49
CA ARG A 367 42.95 -34.29 -0.33
C ARG A 367 43.41 -33.78 -1.70
N GLU A 368 43.52 -34.68 -2.65
CA GLU A 368 44.03 -34.45 -3.99
C GLU A 368 43.12 -33.46 -4.73
N SER A 369 41.81 -33.63 -4.66
CA SER A 369 40.83 -32.70 -5.26
C SER A 369 40.87 -31.28 -4.67
N ARG A 370 41.41 -31.09 -3.46
CA ARG A 370 41.56 -29.75 -2.86
C ARG A 370 42.77 -28.99 -3.37
N TRP A 371 43.78 -29.68 -3.93
CA TRP A 371 45.07 -29.07 -4.26
C TRP A 371 44.93 -27.90 -5.25
N LEU A 372 44.26 -28.12 -6.38
CA LEU A 372 44.15 -27.12 -7.43
C LEU A 372 43.32 -25.90 -6.98
N PRO A 373 42.09 -26.05 -6.43
CA PRO A 373 41.33 -24.92 -5.91
C PRO A 373 42.07 -24.15 -4.81
N THR A 374 42.81 -24.84 -3.93
CA THR A 374 43.63 -24.19 -2.89
C THR A 374 44.71 -23.30 -3.52
N LEU A 375 45.44 -23.83 -4.50
CA LEU A 375 46.52 -23.11 -5.17
C LEU A 375 45.99 -21.85 -5.86
N ILE A 376 44.91 -21.98 -6.63
CA ILE A 376 44.31 -20.85 -7.35
C ILE A 376 43.76 -19.81 -6.36
N SER A 377 43.05 -20.25 -5.33
CA SER A 377 42.47 -19.34 -4.31
C SER A 377 43.55 -18.57 -3.57
N ALA A 378 44.65 -19.23 -3.19
CA ALA A 378 45.81 -18.58 -2.58
C ALA A 378 46.46 -17.56 -3.52
N SER A 379 46.62 -17.89 -4.81
CA SER A 379 47.20 -16.97 -5.80
C SER A 379 46.36 -15.70 -6.01
N LYS A 380 45.04 -15.79 -5.79
CA LYS A 380 44.08 -14.69 -5.93
C LYS A 380 43.73 -14.01 -4.59
N GLY A 381 44.38 -14.39 -3.48
CA GLY A 381 44.14 -13.80 -2.16
C GLY A 381 42.73 -14.04 -1.60
N LYS A 382 42.08 -15.15 -1.96
CA LYS A 382 40.71 -15.47 -1.55
C LYS A 382 40.64 -16.12 -0.17
N ALA A 383 39.63 -15.76 0.62
CA ALA A 383 39.35 -16.44 1.88
C ALA A 383 38.88 -17.87 1.59
N THR A 384 39.65 -18.87 2.05
CA THR A 384 39.45 -20.27 1.69
C THR A 384 39.34 -21.14 2.93
N PHE A 385 38.31 -21.98 2.99
CA PHE A 385 37.96 -22.82 4.15
C PHE A 385 37.86 -24.31 3.81
#